data_AF-A0A7U9MXQ4-F1
#
_entry.id   AF-A0A7U9MXQ4-F1
#
_cell.length_a   1.000
_cell.length_b   1.000
_cell.length_c   1.000
_cell.angle_alpha   90.00
_cell.angle_beta   90.00
_cell.angle_gamma   90.00
#
_symmetry.space_group_name_H-M   'P 1'
#
loop_
_entity.id
_entity.type
_entity.pdbx_description
1 polymer ?
#
loop_
_entity_poly.entity_id
_entity_poly.type
_entity_poly.pdbx_seq_one_letter_code
_entity_poly.pdbx_strand_id
1 'polypeptide(L)'
;MASDRTIQENDIITIDLSPQRDNIWGDYARTLVIENGIVLDEIDGIKKDEWRNGLQMEAYLHKTLMDVAMPDMTFEELYYFMNDLIVKKGFLNLDFLGNLGHSIVKNKNDRVYIEKGNYSRLSDVEMFTFEPHISIPDSQYGYKREDIYYFKNDKLMKL
;
A
#
# COMPACT_ATOMS: atom_id res chain seq x y z
N MET A 1 -22.82 -0.39 0.14
CA MET A 1 -23.53 -0.40 1.44
C MET A 1 -22.61 -1.05 2.45
N ALA A 2 -22.49 -0.48 3.66
CA ALA A 2 -21.81 -1.18 4.74
C ALA A 2 -22.60 -2.45 5.08
N SER A 3 -21.91 -3.55 5.34
CA SER A 3 -22.54 -4.79 5.82
C SER A 3 -22.51 -4.83 7.34
N ASP A 4 -23.50 -5.46 7.97
CA ASP A 4 -23.51 -5.72 9.42
C ASP A 4 -22.65 -6.95 9.79
N ARG A 5 -21.52 -7.16 9.09
CA ARG A 5 -20.65 -8.32 9.31
C ARG A 5 -20.01 -8.21 10.69
N THR A 6 -20.24 -9.22 11.51
CA THR A 6 -19.51 -9.39 12.78
C THR A 6 -18.15 -10.02 12.49
N ILE A 7 -17.08 -9.44 13.03
CA ILE A 7 -15.72 -9.99 12.98
C ILE A 7 -15.71 -11.37 13.64
N GLN A 8 -15.14 -12.35 12.97
CA GLN A 8 -15.08 -13.74 13.47
C GLN A 8 -13.76 -14.03 14.20
N GLU A 9 -13.70 -15.15 14.93
CA GLU A 9 -12.48 -15.61 15.62
C GLU A 9 -11.32 -15.94 14.67
N ASN A 10 -11.61 -16.19 13.39
CA ASN A 10 -10.64 -16.44 12.33
C ASN A 10 -11.01 -15.55 11.15
N ASP A 11 -10.41 -14.37 11.06
CA ASP A 11 -10.77 -13.36 10.07
C ASP A 11 -9.55 -12.58 9.59
N ILE A 12 -9.69 -11.96 8.44
CA ILE A 12 -8.70 -11.03 7.89
C ILE A 12 -9.41 -9.71 7.57
N ILE A 13 -8.85 -8.62 8.03
CA ILE A 13 -9.52 -7.32 8.06
C ILE A 13 -8.57 -6.27 7.52
N THR A 14 -8.94 -5.61 6.44
CA THR A 14 -8.26 -4.39 6.01
C THR A 14 -8.97 -3.19 6.63
N ILE A 15 -8.21 -2.41 7.39
CA ILE A 15 -8.62 -1.11 7.91
C ILE A 15 -7.90 -0.06 7.09
N ASP A 16 -8.64 0.89 6.54
CA ASP A 16 -8.13 1.98 5.72
C ASP A 16 -8.73 3.28 6.27
N LEU A 17 -7.86 4.17 6.76
CA LEU A 17 -8.23 5.37 7.49
C LEU A 17 -7.46 6.57 6.94
N SER A 18 -8.19 7.61 6.58
CA SER A 18 -7.63 8.91 6.20
C SER A 18 -7.99 9.98 7.25
N PRO A 19 -7.34 10.00 8.43
CA PRO A 19 -7.63 10.98 9.47
C PRO A 19 -7.25 12.38 9.01
N GLN A 20 -7.92 13.41 9.54
CA GLN A 20 -7.63 14.80 9.19
C GLN A 20 -7.34 15.62 10.46
N ARG A 21 -6.29 16.44 10.39
CA ARG A 21 -5.99 17.46 11.40
C ARG A 21 -5.60 18.77 10.71
N ASP A 22 -6.22 19.88 11.10
CA ASP A 22 -5.91 21.21 10.58
C ASP A 22 -5.89 21.30 9.03
N ASN A 23 -6.81 20.57 8.37
CA ASN A 23 -6.90 20.44 6.90
C ASN A 23 -5.74 19.72 6.22
N ILE A 24 -4.98 18.94 6.97
CA ILE A 24 -3.99 17.99 6.46
C ILE A 24 -4.55 16.58 6.65
N TRP A 25 -4.59 15.81 5.58
CA TRP A 25 -5.00 14.41 5.58
C TRP A 25 -3.79 13.52 5.86
N GLY A 26 -3.97 12.55 6.75
CA GLY A 26 -3.15 11.34 6.78
C GLY A 26 -3.77 10.26 5.91
N ASP A 27 -3.00 9.21 5.66
CA ASP A 27 -3.45 7.98 5.01
C ASP A 27 -2.72 6.81 5.64
N TYR A 28 -3.47 5.79 6.01
CA TYR A 28 -2.95 4.63 6.72
C TYR A 28 -3.90 3.44 6.58
N ALA A 29 -3.41 2.43 5.86
CA ALA A 29 -4.11 1.17 5.67
C ALA A 29 -3.28 -0.01 6.19
N ARG A 30 -3.95 -0.96 6.86
CA ARG A 30 -3.37 -2.22 7.34
C ARG A 30 -4.34 -3.37 7.17
N THR A 31 -3.86 -4.47 6.63
CA THR A 31 -4.51 -5.78 6.76
C THR A 31 -4.05 -6.46 8.05
N LEU A 32 -5.01 -6.78 8.92
CA LEU A 32 -4.85 -7.47 10.19
C LEU A 32 -5.36 -8.90 10.07
N VAL A 33 -4.71 -9.84 10.76
CA VAL A 33 -5.13 -11.24 10.83
C VAL A 33 -5.54 -11.58 12.26
N ILE A 34 -6.68 -12.25 12.38
CA ILE A 34 -7.18 -12.82 13.63
C ILE A 34 -7.18 -14.34 13.49
N GLU A 35 -6.54 -15.03 14.43
CA GLU A 35 -6.60 -16.49 14.54
C GLU A 35 -6.97 -16.91 15.96
N ASN A 36 -8.00 -17.74 16.12
CA ASN A 36 -8.55 -18.18 17.41
C ASN A 36 -8.86 -17.01 18.38
N GLY A 37 -9.40 -15.92 17.85
CA GLY A 37 -9.78 -14.73 18.61
C GLY A 37 -8.61 -13.83 19.02
N ILE A 38 -7.40 -14.09 18.53
CA ILE A 38 -6.18 -13.31 18.81
C ILE A 38 -5.77 -12.55 17.55
N VAL A 39 -5.59 -11.23 17.67
CA VAL A 39 -4.97 -10.41 16.62
C VAL A 39 -3.47 -10.74 16.59
N LEU A 40 -2.97 -11.12 15.42
CA LEU A 40 -1.55 -11.46 15.25
C LEU A 40 -0.76 -10.23 14.80
N ASP A 41 0.20 -9.82 15.62
CA ASP A 41 1.06 -8.65 15.35
C ASP A 41 2.25 -8.99 14.43
N GLU A 42 2.74 -10.23 14.48
CA GLU A 42 3.90 -10.69 13.73
C GLU A 42 3.47 -11.57 12.56
N ILE A 43 3.91 -11.21 11.34
CA ILE A 43 3.53 -11.91 10.11
C ILE A 43 3.94 -13.39 10.16
N ASP A 44 5.11 -13.70 10.71
CA ASP A 44 5.62 -15.07 10.82
C ASP A 44 4.80 -15.96 11.78
N GLY A 45 3.98 -15.35 12.65
CA GLY A 45 3.07 -16.06 13.55
C GLY A 45 1.77 -16.53 12.87
N ILE A 46 1.46 -16.05 11.67
CA ILE A 46 0.24 -16.40 10.93
C ILE A 46 0.33 -17.84 10.43
N LYS A 47 -0.66 -18.68 10.80
CA LYS A 47 -0.67 -20.10 10.42
C LYS A 47 -1.22 -20.34 9.04
N LYS A 48 -2.21 -19.55 8.59
CA LYS A 48 -2.73 -19.67 7.22
C LYS A 48 -1.72 -19.14 6.22
N ASP A 49 -1.12 -20.03 5.44
CA ASP A 49 -0.07 -19.71 4.47
C ASP A 49 -0.49 -18.62 3.48
N GLU A 50 -1.71 -18.66 2.97
CA GLU A 50 -2.22 -17.66 2.01
C GLU A 50 -2.20 -16.25 2.61
N TRP A 51 -2.70 -16.10 3.84
CA TRP A 51 -2.73 -14.82 4.55
C TRP A 51 -1.33 -14.33 4.88
N ARG A 52 -0.47 -15.24 5.38
CA ARG A 52 0.93 -14.92 5.66
C ARG A 52 1.64 -14.44 4.40
N ASN A 53 1.48 -15.15 3.29
CA ASN A 53 2.14 -14.82 2.02
C ASN A 53 1.69 -13.45 1.49
N GLY A 54 0.40 -13.12 1.61
CA GLY A 54 -0.12 -11.80 1.24
C GLY A 54 0.53 -10.67 2.04
N LEU A 55 0.58 -10.79 3.36
CA LEU A 55 1.20 -9.78 4.23
C LEU A 55 2.73 -9.71 4.06
N GLN A 56 3.41 -10.84 3.82
CA GLN A 56 4.84 -10.86 3.49
C GLN A 56 5.13 -10.14 2.16
N MET A 57 4.25 -10.29 1.16
CA MET A 57 4.40 -9.59 -0.12
C MET A 57 4.22 -8.07 0.04
N GLU A 58 3.21 -7.63 0.79
CA GLU A 58 3.06 -6.21 1.17
C GLU A 58 4.33 -5.67 1.84
N ALA A 59 4.84 -6.36 2.86
CA ALA A 59 6.08 -5.96 3.54
C ALA A 59 7.29 -5.91 2.58
N TYR A 60 7.37 -6.85 1.63
CA TYR A 60 8.42 -6.90 0.62
C TYR A 60 8.32 -5.75 -0.39
N LEU A 61 7.12 -5.36 -0.83
CA LEU A 61 6.91 -4.22 -1.73
C LEU A 61 7.35 -2.91 -1.08
N HIS A 62 6.93 -2.66 0.16
CA HIS A 62 7.35 -1.47 0.91
C HIS A 62 8.86 -1.41 1.15
N LYS A 63 9.50 -2.56 1.41
CA LYS A 63 10.96 -2.64 1.50
C LYS A 63 11.61 -2.33 0.16
N THR A 64 11.08 -2.91 -0.92
CA THR A 64 11.62 -2.69 -2.27
C THR A 64 11.49 -1.22 -2.67
N LEU A 65 10.38 -0.54 -2.34
CA LEU A 65 10.25 0.91 -2.53
C LEU A 65 11.40 1.67 -1.88
N MET A 66 11.70 1.38 -0.61
CA MET A 66 12.80 2.02 0.13
C MET A 66 14.17 1.76 -0.51
N ASP A 67 14.35 0.61 -1.17
CA ASP A 67 15.61 0.23 -1.80
C ASP A 67 15.80 0.85 -3.20
N VAL A 68 14.73 1.17 -3.93
CA VAL A 68 14.80 1.58 -5.35
C VAL A 68 14.37 3.01 -5.63
N ALA A 69 13.55 3.64 -4.76
CA ALA A 69 13.02 4.96 -5.03
C ALA A 69 14.12 6.03 -4.92
N MET A 70 14.27 6.80 -6.00
CA MET A 70 15.21 7.93 -6.08
C MET A 70 14.45 9.23 -6.29
N PRO A 71 14.99 10.39 -5.86
CA PRO A 71 14.33 11.68 -6.04
C PRO A 71 13.92 11.99 -7.48
N ASP A 72 14.74 11.59 -8.46
CA ASP A 72 14.57 11.84 -9.89
C ASP A 72 13.75 10.77 -10.63
N MET A 73 13.47 9.63 -9.98
CA MET A 73 12.53 8.63 -10.49
C MET A 73 11.17 9.28 -10.67
N THR A 74 10.48 8.97 -11.76
CA THR A 74 9.12 9.44 -12.02
C THR A 74 8.08 8.54 -11.40
N PHE A 75 6.88 9.09 -11.17
CA PHE A 75 5.72 8.32 -10.74
C PHE A 75 5.39 7.19 -11.73
N GLU A 76 5.53 7.42 -13.04
CA GLU A 76 5.32 6.39 -14.07
C GLU A 76 6.37 5.27 -14.02
N GLU A 77 7.64 5.60 -13.85
CA GLU A 77 8.70 4.58 -13.72
C GLU A 77 8.44 3.69 -12.50
N LEU A 78 8.02 4.29 -11.39
CA LEU A 78 7.67 3.55 -10.18
C LEU A 78 6.44 2.67 -10.41
N TYR A 79 5.42 3.20 -11.09
CA TYR A 79 4.22 2.46 -11.48
C TYR A 79 4.56 1.19 -12.26
N TYR A 80 5.39 1.30 -13.30
CA TYR A 80 5.74 0.15 -14.12
C TYR A 80 6.61 -0.85 -13.38
N PHE A 81 7.61 -0.36 -12.64
CA PHE A 81 8.52 -1.23 -11.88
C PHE A 81 7.76 -2.08 -10.85
N MET A 82 6.89 -1.45 -10.05
CA MET A 82 6.19 -2.14 -8.98
C MET A 82 5.07 -3.04 -9.48
N ASN A 83 4.30 -2.62 -10.50
CA ASN A 83 3.27 -3.51 -11.07
C ASN A 83 3.90 -4.75 -11.74
N ASP A 84 5.02 -4.59 -12.44
CA ASP A 84 5.76 -5.74 -13.01
C ASP A 84 6.28 -6.67 -11.90
N LEU A 85 6.79 -6.11 -10.78
CA LEU A 85 7.21 -6.89 -9.63
C LEU A 85 6.07 -7.67 -8.98
N ILE A 86 4.89 -7.04 -8.80
CA ILE A 86 3.67 -7.68 -8.27
C ILE A 86 3.31 -8.90 -9.12
N VAL A 87 3.23 -8.73 -10.44
CA VAL A 87 2.89 -9.82 -11.36
C VAL A 87 3.96 -10.92 -11.36
N LYS A 88 5.25 -10.57 -11.39
CA LYS A 88 6.36 -11.53 -11.33
C LYS A 88 6.38 -12.36 -10.06
N LYS A 89 5.85 -11.83 -8.96
CA LYS A 89 5.70 -12.55 -7.69
C LYS A 89 4.42 -13.38 -7.60
N GLY A 90 3.61 -13.42 -8.66
CA GLY A 90 2.39 -14.20 -8.73
C GLY A 90 1.19 -13.53 -8.07
N PHE A 91 1.22 -12.20 -7.90
CA PHE A 91 0.12 -11.41 -7.37
C PHE A 91 -0.56 -10.58 -8.45
N LEU A 92 -1.76 -10.11 -8.15
CA LEU A 92 -2.53 -9.15 -8.93
C LEU A 92 -2.59 -7.82 -8.18
N ASN A 93 -2.52 -6.70 -8.90
CA ASN A 93 -2.97 -5.42 -8.36
C ASN A 93 -4.50 -5.36 -8.51
N LEU A 94 -5.20 -5.08 -7.42
CA LEU A 94 -6.65 -4.96 -7.37
C LEU A 94 -7.16 -3.56 -7.77
N ASP A 95 -6.28 -2.56 -7.87
CA ASP A 95 -6.66 -1.27 -8.45
C ASP A 95 -6.98 -1.41 -9.95
N PHE A 96 -8.14 -0.91 -10.37
CA PHE A 96 -8.61 -1.05 -11.76
C PHE A 96 -7.67 -0.42 -12.81
N LEU A 97 -6.91 0.60 -12.41
CA LEU A 97 -5.96 1.30 -13.28
C LEU A 97 -4.50 0.98 -12.90
N GLY A 98 -4.29 0.07 -11.94
CA GLY A 98 -2.97 -0.31 -11.45
C GLY A 98 -2.29 0.74 -10.58
N ASN A 99 -3.01 1.73 -10.06
CA ASN A 99 -2.45 2.74 -9.15
C ASN A 99 -1.81 2.08 -7.93
N LEU A 100 -0.78 2.73 -7.39
CA LEU A 100 -0.03 2.24 -6.24
C LEU A 100 0.09 3.28 -5.11
N GLY A 101 -0.57 4.43 -5.25
CA GLY A 101 -0.56 5.51 -4.28
C GLY A 101 -0.61 6.88 -4.92
N HIS A 102 -0.48 7.91 -4.10
CA HIS A 102 -0.70 9.29 -4.53
C HIS A 102 0.01 10.32 -3.65
N SER A 103 0.15 11.55 -4.14
CA SER A 103 0.66 12.65 -3.34
C SER A 103 -0.25 13.00 -2.16
N ILE A 104 0.34 13.47 -1.07
CA ILE A 104 -0.39 14.09 0.05
C ILE A 104 -0.55 15.58 -0.27
N VAL A 105 -1.81 16.04 -0.35
CA VAL A 105 -2.15 17.41 -0.76
C VAL A 105 -3.28 17.98 0.10
N LYS A 106 -3.30 19.31 0.25
CA LYS A 106 -4.39 20.02 0.95
C LYS A 106 -5.66 20.11 0.11
N ASN A 107 -5.51 20.28 -1.20
CA ASN A 107 -6.60 20.31 -2.15
C ASN A 107 -6.57 19.04 -2.98
N LYS A 108 -7.67 18.28 -2.96
CA LYS A 108 -7.78 16.99 -3.68
C LYS A 108 -7.53 17.12 -5.18
N ASN A 109 -7.81 18.28 -5.77
CA ASN A 109 -7.60 18.51 -7.20
C ASN A 109 -6.12 18.60 -7.60
N ASP A 110 -5.21 18.79 -6.64
CA ASP A 110 -3.77 18.86 -6.87
C ASP A 110 -3.10 17.48 -6.73
N ARG A 111 -3.90 16.43 -6.44
CA ARG A 111 -3.42 15.08 -6.23
C ARG A 111 -2.88 14.51 -7.54
N VAL A 112 -1.69 13.93 -7.46
CA VAL A 112 -1.07 13.14 -8.54
C VAL A 112 -0.87 11.70 -8.05
N TYR A 113 -0.84 10.74 -8.96
CA TYR A 113 -0.82 9.32 -8.61
C TYR A 113 0.44 8.61 -9.11
N ILE A 114 0.78 7.50 -8.48
CA ILE A 114 1.71 6.50 -9.02
C ILE A 114 0.95 5.76 -10.12
N GLU A 115 0.95 6.34 -11.32
CA GLU A 115 0.14 5.89 -12.46
C GLU A 115 0.88 6.03 -13.80
N LYS A 116 0.37 5.32 -14.80
CA LYS A 116 0.80 5.46 -16.19
C LYS A 116 0.54 6.88 -16.70
N GLY A 117 1.54 7.50 -17.32
CA GLY A 117 1.48 8.83 -17.90
C GLY A 117 1.85 9.96 -16.95
N ASN A 118 2.15 9.69 -15.68
CA ASN A 118 2.63 10.69 -14.74
C ASN A 118 4.17 10.79 -14.76
N TYR A 119 4.69 11.72 -15.55
CA TYR A 119 6.13 11.98 -15.68
C TYR A 119 6.72 12.90 -14.61
N SER A 120 5.93 13.30 -13.61
CA SER A 120 6.46 14.09 -12.48
C SER A 120 7.45 13.22 -11.70
N ARG A 121 8.48 13.85 -11.13
CA ARG A 121 9.44 13.17 -10.27
C ARG A 121 8.83 12.91 -8.91
N LEU A 122 9.26 11.85 -8.24
CA LEU A 122 8.83 11.57 -6.87
C LEU A 122 9.19 12.73 -5.91
N SER A 123 10.29 13.45 -6.17
CA SER A 123 10.70 14.63 -5.40
C SER A 123 9.94 15.92 -5.74
N ASP A 124 9.08 15.92 -6.74
CA ASP A 124 8.25 17.10 -7.07
C ASP A 124 7.11 17.31 -6.05
N VAL A 125 6.83 16.32 -5.19
CA VAL A 125 5.84 16.40 -4.11
C VAL A 125 6.51 16.32 -2.74
N GLU A 126 5.91 16.95 -1.74
CA GLU A 126 6.45 16.93 -0.37
C GLU A 126 6.39 15.53 0.25
N MET A 127 5.26 14.84 0.06
CA MET A 127 5.04 13.47 0.53
C MET A 127 4.12 12.72 -0.43
N PHE A 128 4.23 11.39 -0.46
CA PHE A 128 3.33 10.51 -1.22
C PHE A 128 3.05 9.23 -0.45
N THR A 129 1.89 8.62 -0.69
CA THR A 129 1.54 7.28 -0.23
C THR A 129 2.11 6.23 -1.16
N PHE A 130 2.47 5.10 -0.60
CA PHE A 130 2.57 3.85 -1.35
C PHE A 130 1.64 2.85 -0.68
N GLU A 131 0.66 2.39 -1.44
CA GLU A 131 -0.52 1.66 -0.98
C GLU A 131 -0.95 0.55 -1.95
N PRO A 132 -0.05 -0.36 -2.36
CA PRO A 132 -0.45 -1.48 -3.20
C PRO A 132 -1.61 -2.25 -2.54
N HIS A 133 -2.66 -2.51 -3.32
CA HIS A 133 -3.77 -3.35 -2.91
C HIS A 133 -3.73 -4.61 -3.76
N ILE A 134 -3.21 -5.71 -3.21
CA ILE A 134 -2.88 -6.91 -3.98
C ILE A 134 -3.71 -8.13 -3.59
N SER A 135 -3.75 -9.11 -4.47
CA SER A 135 -4.35 -10.42 -4.20
C SER A 135 -3.59 -11.54 -4.90
N ILE A 136 -3.80 -12.76 -4.44
CA ILE A 136 -3.38 -13.97 -5.15
C ILE A 136 -4.47 -14.27 -6.19
N PRO A 137 -4.13 -14.68 -7.43
CA PRO A 137 -5.13 -15.05 -8.43
C PRO A 137 -6.18 -16.03 -7.88
N ASP A 138 -7.46 -15.76 -8.20
CA ASP A 138 -8.63 -16.52 -7.75
C ASP A 138 -8.87 -16.56 -6.23
N SER A 139 -8.11 -15.79 -5.44
CA SER A 139 -8.33 -15.63 -4.00
C SER A 139 -9.56 -14.77 -3.71
N GLN A 140 -10.15 -15.00 -2.53
CA GLN A 140 -11.21 -14.16 -1.98
C GLN A 140 -10.66 -13.01 -1.13
N TYR A 141 -9.34 -12.93 -0.94
CA TYR A 141 -8.69 -12.00 -0.02
C TYR A 141 -7.86 -10.96 -0.76
N GLY A 142 -8.01 -9.71 -0.34
CA GLY A 142 -7.12 -8.60 -0.71
C GLY A 142 -6.25 -8.23 0.48
N TYR A 143 -5.02 -7.81 0.18
CA TYR A 143 -4.03 -7.34 1.15
C TYR A 143 -3.68 -5.91 0.79
N LYS A 144 -3.68 -5.02 1.79
CA LYS A 144 -3.29 -3.63 1.60
C LYS A 144 -2.44 -3.19 2.77
N ARG A 145 -1.30 -2.60 2.46
CA ARG A 145 -0.52 -1.82 3.39
C ARG A 145 -0.28 -0.46 2.76
N GLU A 146 -0.49 0.58 3.55
CA GLU A 146 -0.23 1.95 3.11
C GLU A 146 0.63 2.68 4.10
N ASP A 147 1.68 3.32 3.60
CA ASP A 147 2.57 4.16 4.38
C ASP A 147 2.81 5.48 3.60
N ILE A 148 3.10 6.56 4.33
CA ILE A 148 3.49 7.86 3.76
C ILE A 148 5.01 7.95 3.70
N TYR A 149 5.52 8.43 2.57
CA TYR A 149 6.93 8.57 2.27
C TYR A 149 7.30 10.00 1.85
N TYR A 150 8.54 10.38 2.12
CA TYR A 150 9.11 11.67 1.74
C TYR A 150 10.63 11.55 1.57
N PHE A 151 11.24 12.46 0.80
CA PHE A 151 12.69 12.50 0.66
C PHE A 151 13.31 13.47 1.68
N LYS A 152 14.40 13.03 2.32
CA LYS A 152 15.26 13.86 3.17
C LYS A 152 16.72 13.60 2.83
N ASN A 153 17.42 14.62 2.33
CA ASN A 153 18.80 14.50 1.84
C ASN A 153 18.97 13.35 0.83
N ASP A 154 18.10 13.33 -0.19
CA ASP A 154 18.05 12.33 -1.26
C ASP A 154 17.78 10.87 -0.81
N LYS A 155 17.39 10.66 0.46
CA LYS A 155 16.98 9.35 0.97
C LYS A 155 15.48 9.31 1.21
N LEU A 156 14.85 8.23 0.77
CA LEU A 156 13.45 7.97 1.09
C LEU A 156 13.31 7.66 2.59
N MET A 157 12.40 8.37 3.24
CA MET A 157 12.03 8.19 4.62
C MET A 157 10.55 7.82 4.68
N LYS A 158 10.22 6.89 5.57
CA LYS A 158 8.84 6.61 5.94
C LYS A 158 8.44 7.50 7.12
N LEU A 159 7.25 8.09 7.06
CA LEU A 159 6.69 8.86 8.17
C LEU A 159 6.34 7.97 9.38
#